data_AF-A0A329N2Q3-F1
#
_entry.id   AF-A0A329N2Q3-F1
#
_cell.length_a   1.000
_cell.length_b   1.000
_cell.length_c   1.000
_cell.angle_alpha   90.00
_cell.angle_beta   90.00
_cell.angle_gamma   90.00
#
_symmetry.space_group_name_H-M   'P 1'
#
loop_
_entity.id
_entity.type
_entity.pdbx_description
1 polymer ?
#
loop_
_entity_poly.entity_id
_entity_poly.type
_entity_poly.pdbx_seq_one_letter_code
_entity_poly.pdbx_strand_id
1 'polypeptide(L)' 'MFAYCVDNLHDAHTAQCINYLKISHCRLALLINFHKDLLDHRRIIF' A
#
# COMPACT_ATOMS: atom_id res chain seq x y z
N MET A 1 1.99 -3.77 7.48
CA MET A 1 2.62 -3.82 6.14
C MET A 1 1.61 -4.46 5.20
N PHE A 2 1.27 -3.82 4.09
CA PHE A 2 0.29 -4.34 3.12
C PHE A 2 1.01 -4.65 1.81
N ALA A 3 1.03 -5.92 1.43
CA ALA A 3 1.60 -6.38 0.17
C ALA A 3 0.48 -6.78 -0.77
N TYR A 4 0.53 -6.26 -1.99
CA TYR A 4 -0.37 -6.63 -3.07
C TYR A 4 0.48 -7.25 -4.20
N CYS A 5 -0.09 -8.22 -4.92
CA CYS A 5 0.48 -8.77 -6.15
C CYS A 5 -0.52 -8.47 -7.27
N VAL A 6 -0.46 -7.25 -7.80
CA VAL A 6 -1.43 -6.75 -8.79
C VAL A 6 -0.70 -6.09 -9.96
N ASP A 7 -1.31 -6.13 -11.15
CA ASP A 7 -0.67 -5.58 -12.35
C ASP A 7 -0.48 -4.05 -12.33
N ASN A 8 -1.22 -3.33 -11.48
CA ASN A 8 -0.95 -1.93 -11.17
C ASN A 8 -1.55 -1.55 -9.81
N LEU A 9 -0.84 -0.77 -9.00
CA LEU A 9 -1.42 -0.13 -7.82
C LEU A 9 -2.32 1.03 -8.24
N HIS A 10 -3.62 0.86 -8.03
CA HIS A 10 -4.62 1.90 -8.20
C HIS A 10 -4.89 2.69 -6.92
N ASP A 11 -5.44 3.90 -7.06
CA ASP A 11 -5.78 4.78 -5.92
C ASP A 11 -6.74 4.13 -4.90
N ALA A 12 -7.54 3.16 -5.33
CA ALA A 12 -8.39 2.36 -4.45
C ALA A 12 -7.59 1.59 -3.39
N HIS A 13 -6.42 1.03 -3.74
CA HIS A 13 -5.56 0.32 -2.78
C HIS A 13 -4.93 1.28 -1.77
N THR A 14 -4.57 2.49 -2.21
CA THR A 14 -4.08 3.56 -1.35
C THR A 14 -5.17 4.00 -0.36
N ALA A 15 -6.41 4.19 -0.83
CA ALA A 15 -7.54 4.56 0.02
C ALA A 15 -7.85 3.49 1.08
N GLN A 16 -7.79 2.21 0.70
CA GLN A 16 -7.89 1.10 1.65
C GLN A 16 -6.77 1.13 2.69
N CYS A 17 -5.51 1.30 2.26
CA CYS A 17 -4.37 1.42 3.19
C CYS A 17 -4.53 2.58 4.17
N ILE A 18 -5.01 3.74 3.72
CA ILE A 18 -5.27 4.90 4.59
C ILE A 18 -6.39 4.60 5.60
N ASN A 19 -7.46 3.93 5.18
CA ASN A 19 -8.53 3.54 6.11
C ASN A 19 -8.02 2.56 7.17
N TYR A 20 -7.21 1.58 6.79
CA TYR A 20 -6.59 0.67 7.75
C TYR A 20 -5.62 1.39 8.68
N LEU A 21 -4.83 2.36 8.18
CA LEU A 21 -3.96 3.21 9.02
C LEU A 21 -4.74 3.98 10.08
N LYS A 22 -5.87 4.58 9.69
CA LYS A 22 -6.76 5.31 10.61
C LYS A 22 -7.32 4.40 11.69
N ILE A 23 -7.77 3.20 11.33
CA ILE A 23 -8.35 2.22 12.26
C ILE A 23 -7.29 1.62 13.17
N SER A 24 -6.09 1.33 12.66
CA SER A 24 -5.00 0.72 13.41
C SER A 24 -4.17 1.71 14.23
N HIS A 25 -4.53 2.99 14.20
CA HIS A 25 -3.76 4.09 14.81
C HIS A 25 -2.28 4.13 14.39
N CYS A 26 -1.97 3.55 13.22
CA CYS A 26 -0.63 3.55 12.67
C CYS A 26 -0.46 4.79 11.77
N ARG A 27 0.75 5.34 11.76
CA ARG A 27 1.09 6.55 10.98
C ARG A 27 1.85 6.26 9.69
N LEU A 28 2.20 4.99 9.47
CA LEU A 28 3.04 4.56 8.37
C LEU A 28 2.51 3.26 7.77
N ALA A 29 2.20 3.29 6.47
CA ALA A 29 1.99 2.08 5.69
C ALA A 29 3.03 2.00 4.57
N LEU A 30 3.50 0.78 4.36
CA LEU A 30 4.22 0.39 3.15
C LEU A 30 3.23 -0.36 2.28
N LEU A 31 3.02 0.19 1.09
CA LEU A 31 2.24 -0.40 0.01
C LEU A 31 3.24 -0.94 -1.00
N ILE A 32 3.37 -2.26 -1.08
CA ILE A 32 4.37 -2.91 -1.94
C ILE A 32 3.63 -3.71 -3.01
N ASN A 33 4.00 -3.48 -4.26
CA ASN A 33 3.57 -4.25 -5.41
C ASN A 33 4.72 -5.07 -5.96
N PHE A 34 4.56 -6.39 -5.89
CA PHE A 34 5.53 -7.33 -6.43
C PHE A 34 5.14 -7.68 -7.87
N HIS A 35 5.74 -7.02 -8.85
CA HIS A 35 5.72 -7.48 -10.25
C HIS A 35 6.81 -8.50 -10.50
N LYS A 36 6.58 -9.37 -11.48
CA LYS A 36 7.53 -10.42 -11.91
C LYS A 36 8.95 -9.91 -12.11
N ASP A 37 9.11 -8.69 -12.64
CA ASP A 37 10.41 -8.11 -12.97
C ASP A 37 10.73 -6.79 -12.24
N LEU A 38 9.76 -6.20 -11.51
CA LEU A 38 9.89 -4.88 -10.90
C LEU A 38 9.24 -4.85 -9.51
N LEU A 39 9.94 -4.26 -8.53
CA LEU A 39 9.38 -3.99 -7.21
C LEU A 39 8.93 -2.53 -7.16
N ASP A 40 7.64 -2.28 -7.30
CA ASP A 40 7.06 -0.95 -7.04
C ASP A 40 6.69 -0.87 -5.56
N HIS A 41 7.19 0.13 -4.86
CA HIS A 41 6.85 0.35 -3.46
C HIS A 41 6.49 1.82 -3.24
N ARG A 42 5.44 2.05 -2.46
CA ARG A 42 5.02 3.37 -2.01
C ARG A 42 4.95 3.42 -0.50
N ARG A 43 5.49 4.51 0.04
CA ARG A 43 5.41 4.84 1.45
C ARG A 43 4.28 5.85 1.67
N ILE A 44 3.30 5.47 2.47
CA ILE A 44 2.15 6.33 2.81
C ILE A 44 2.30 6.74 4.27
N ILE A 45 2.26 8.05 4.51
CA ILE A 45 2.31 8.65 5.85
C ILE A 45 0.98 9.34 6.10
N PHE A 46 0.40 9.09 7.28
CA PHE A 46 -0.84 9.70 7.76
C PHE A 46 -0.60 10.42 9.09
#